data_AF-A0A357L891-F1
#
_entry.id   AF-A0A357L891-F1
#
_cell.length_a   1.000
_cell.length_b   1.000
_cell.length_c   1.000
_cell.angle_alpha   90.00
_cell.angle_beta   90.00
_cell.angle_gamma   90.00
#
_symmetry.space_group_name_H-M   'P 1'
#
loop_
_entity.id
_entity.type
_entity.pdbx_description
1 polymer ?
#
loop_
_entity_poly.entity_id
_entity_poly.type
_entity_poly.pdbx_seq_one_letter_code
_entity_poly.pdbx_strand_id
1 'polypeptide(L)'
;SREFRRKLEAEFEGGFRLKFHLAPPLLSQDLDPLGRPKKRAFGPWMMPAFALMRRFKFLRGGPFDPFGRTEERRLERALIEEYRRNMETAAAALTRDTLDTAIELARLPEEIRGFGPVKLASIEKAKARRDHLLQKLRSAKTPAAAA
;
A
#
# COMPACT_ATOMS: atom_id res chain seq x y z
N SER A 1 16.07 8.99 -16.40
CA SER A 1 15.60 9.39 -17.75
C SER A 1 16.61 10.34 -18.36
N ARG A 2 16.57 10.60 -19.68
CA ARG A 2 17.43 11.62 -20.31
C ARG A 2 17.19 13.02 -19.72
N GLU A 3 15.95 13.35 -19.41
CA GLU A 3 15.58 14.65 -18.82
C GLU A 3 16.21 14.89 -17.45
N PHE A 4 16.27 13.86 -16.60
CA PHE A 4 16.91 13.98 -15.29
C PHE A 4 18.41 14.29 -15.40
N ARG A 5 19.11 13.67 -16.36
CA ARG A 5 20.54 13.96 -16.62
C ARG A 5 20.74 15.38 -17.16
N ARG A 6 19.92 15.81 -18.13
CA ARG A 6 19.98 17.18 -18.66
C ARG A 6 19.75 18.23 -17.58
N LYS A 7 18.80 17.99 -16.65
CA LYS A 7 18.58 18.91 -15.52
C LYS A 7 19.80 18.99 -14.61
N LEU A 8 20.39 17.85 -14.25
CA LEU A 8 21.60 17.82 -13.44
C LEU A 8 22.79 18.52 -14.11
N GLU A 9 22.98 18.33 -15.41
CA GLU A 9 24.05 18.97 -16.18
C GLU A 9 23.83 20.48 -16.36
N ALA A 10 22.59 20.96 -16.32
CA ALA A 10 22.26 22.37 -16.39
C ALA A 10 22.36 23.09 -15.03
N GLU A 11 22.19 22.36 -13.93
CA GLU A 11 22.14 22.92 -12.57
C GLU A 11 23.47 22.80 -11.83
N PHE A 12 24.36 21.90 -12.25
CA PHE A 12 25.67 21.69 -11.65
C PHE A 12 26.79 21.79 -12.69
N GLU A 13 27.69 22.77 -12.52
CA GLU A 13 28.88 22.92 -13.35
C GLU A 13 29.98 21.92 -12.94
N GLY A 14 30.46 21.11 -13.90
CA GLY A 14 31.65 20.27 -13.76
C GLY A 14 31.51 18.99 -12.90
N GLY A 15 32.17 17.90 -13.35
CA GLY A 15 32.68 16.75 -12.58
C GLY A 15 31.88 16.12 -11.42
N PHE A 16 30.57 16.35 -11.29
CA PHE A 16 29.81 15.95 -10.11
C PHE A 16 29.63 14.43 -9.99
N ARG A 17 29.67 13.92 -8.76
CA ARG A 17 29.38 12.51 -8.46
C ARG A 17 28.04 12.40 -7.74
N LEU A 18 27.09 11.73 -8.38
CA LEU A 18 25.80 11.43 -7.77
C LEU A 18 25.95 10.42 -6.63
N LYS A 19 25.42 10.76 -5.46
CA LYS A 19 25.19 9.83 -4.35
C LYS A 19 23.70 9.74 -4.06
N PHE A 20 23.17 8.53 -4.04
CA PHE A 20 21.77 8.23 -3.72
C PHE A 20 21.68 7.75 -2.29
N HIS A 21 20.93 8.46 -1.45
CA HIS A 21 20.67 8.04 -0.07
C HIS A 21 19.39 7.22 -0.04
N LEU A 22 19.53 5.90 0.08
CA LEU A 22 18.41 4.97 0.08
C LEU A 22 18.41 4.18 1.39
N ALA A 23 17.22 3.78 1.84
CA ALA A 23 17.06 2.75 2.87
C ALA A 23 16.44 1.50 2.21
N PRO A 24 17.23 0.69 1.46
CA PRO A 24 16.71 -0.52 0.86
C PRO A 24 16.17 -1.48 1.94
N PRO A 25 14.90 -1.94 1.86
CA PRO A 25 14.29 -2.77 2.91
C PRO A 25 15.09 -4.03 3.26
N LEU A 26 15.76 -4.61 2.26
CA LEU A 26 16.57 -5.83 2.43
C LEU A 26 17.96 -5.58 3.01
N LEU A 27 18.46 -4.33 2.98
CA LEU A 27 19.84 -3.97 3.34
C LEU A 27 19.93 -2.97 4.51
N SER A 28 18.78 -2.52 5.01
CA SER A 28 18.64 -1.50 6.06
C SER A 28 17.96 -2.13 7.27
N GLN A 29 18.57 -3.19 7.81
CA GLN A 29 18.11 -3.84 9.04
C GLN A 29 18.40 -2.98 10.29
N ASP A 30 19.37 -2.06 10.18
CA ASP A 30 19.69 -1.12 11.24
C ASP A 30 18.70 0.05 11.28
N LEU A 31 18.23 0.36 12.49
CA LEU A 31 17.43 1.54 12.77
C LEU A 31 18.34 2.70 13.21
N ASP A 32 17.95 3.92 12.84
CA ASP A 32 18.54 5.13 13.38
C ASP A 32 18.06 5.37 14.83
N PRO A 33 18.64 6.35 15.57
CA PRO A 33 18.24 6.63 16.95
C PRO A 33 16.76 7.02 17.13
N LEU A 34 16.07 7.35 16.04
CA LEU A 34 14.64 7.71 16.01
C LEU A 34 13.77 6.51 15.58
N GLY A 35 14.35 5.30 15.48
CA GLY A 35 13.64 4.08 15.11
C GLY A 35 13.33 3.94 13.62
N ARG A 36 13.99 4.69 12.73
CA ARG A 36 13.73 4.66 11.28
C ARG A 36 14.82 3.88 10.53
N PRO A 37 14.52 3.24 9.39
CA PRO A 37 15.53 2.53 8.60
C PRO A 37 16.71 3.45 8.21
N LYS A 38 17.94 3.02 8.53
CA LYS A 38 19.14 3.82 8.32
C LYS A 38 19.42 4.02 6.83
N LYS A 39 19.57 5.27 6.39
CA LYS A 39 19.91 5.61 5.00
C LYS A 39 21.37 5.26 4.70
N ARG A 40 21.61 4.59 3.58
CA ARG A 40 22.94 4.24 3.06
C ARG A 40 23.20 5.01 1.77
N ALA A 41 24.44 5.49 1.60
CA ALA A 41 24.86 6.21 0.41
C ALA A 41 25.31 5.23 -0.68
N PHE A 42 24.69 5.30 -1.85
CA PHE A 42 25.04 4.53 -3.03
C PHE A 42 25.62 5.44 -4.11
N GLY A 43 26.71 5.03 -4.74
CA GLY A 43 27.39 5.83 -5.75
C GLY A 43 26.66 5.90 -7.10
N PRO A 44 27.31 6.48 -8.13
CA PRO A 44 26.72 6.70 -9.46
C PRO A 44 26.21 5.42 -10.17
N TRP A 45 26.73 4.25 -9.79
CA TRP A 45 26.29 2.94 -10.31
C TRP A 45 24.81 2.64 -10.05
N MET A 46 24.18 3.35 -9.12
CA MET A 46 22.75 3.17 -8.84
C MET A 46 21.85 3.63 -10.00
N MET A 47 22.30 4.56 -10.84
CA MET A 47 21.55 5.02 -12.01
C MET A 47 21.25 3.90 -13.03
N PRO A 48 22.25 3.13 -13.51
CA PRO A 48 21.97 1.97 -14.35
C PRO A 48 21.21 0.87 -13.59
N ALA A 49 21.41 0.70 -12.28
CA ALA A 49 20.62 -0.24 -11.48
C ALA A 49 19.12 0.10 -11.47
N PHE A 50 18.75 1.38 -11.29
CA PHE A 50 17.34 1.82 -11.42
C PHE A 50 16.77 1.55 -12.81
N ALA A 51 17.56 1.78 -13.86
CA ALA A 51 17.14 1.50 -15.24
C ALA A 51 16.89 0.01 -15.48
N LEU A 52 17.73 -0.86 -14.88
CA LEU A 52 17.58 -2.31 -14.94
C LEU A 52 16.35 -2.78 -14.14
N MET A 53 16.14 -2.27 -12.93
CA MET A 53 14.97 -2.61 -12.10
C MET A 53 13.63 -2.32 -12.81
N ARG A 54 13.58 -1.30 -13.69
CA ARG A 54 12.39 -1.03 -14.52
C ARG A 54 12.01 -2.22 -15.41
N ARG A 55 13.00 -2.98 -15.92
CA ARG A 55 12.76 -4.17 -16.77
C ARG A 55 12.16 -5.32 -15.96
N PHE A 56 12.45 -5.38 -14.67
CA PHE A 56 11.92 -6.37 -13.73
C PHE A 56 10.58 -5.99 -13.10
N LYS A 57 9.87 -4.98 -13.65
CA LYS A 57 8.54 -4.59 -13.15
C LYS A 57 7.53 -5.74 -13.15
N PHE A 58 7.70 -6.73 -14.05
CA PHE A 58 6.82 -7.90 -14.17
C PHE A 58 6.94 -8.86 -12.97
N LEU A 59 8.00 -8.78 -12.18
CA LEU A 59 8.15 -9.59 -10.97
C LEU A 59 7.19 -9.14 -9.85
N ARG A 60 6.70 -7.89 -9.90
CA ARG A 60 5.79 -7.34 -8.89
C ARG A 60 4.49 -8.13 -8.87
N GLY A 61 4.04 -8.52 -7.69
CA GLY A 61 2.83 -9.33 -7.55
C GLY A 61 3.01 -10.81 -7.92
N GLY A 62 4.14 -11.19 -8.52
CA GLY A 62 4.48 -12.57 -8.85
C GLY A 62 5.15 -13.32 -7.68
N PRO A 63 5.38 -14.64 -7.85
CA PRO A 63 6.07 -15.47 -6.85
C PRO A 63 7.54 -15.06 -6.64
N PHE A 64 8.14 -14.42 -7.65
CA PHE A 64 9.52 -13.91 -7.63
C PHE A 64 9.60 -12.43 -7.19
N ASP A 65 8.57 -11.90 -6.53
CA ASP A 65 8.60 -10.54 -5.98
C ASP A 65 9.51 -10.51 -4.73
N PRO A 66 10.68 -9.84 -4.78
CA PRO A 66 11.61 -9.80 -3.65
C PRO A 66 11.00 -9.09 -2.42
N PHE A 67 9.96 -8.27 -2.62
CA PHE A 67 9.23 -7.62 -1.53
C PHE A 67 7.94 -8.35 -1.17
N GLY A 68 7.52 -9.36 -1.95
CA GLY A 68 6.23 -10.02 -1.80
C GLY A 68 6.06 -10.81 -0.50
N ARG A 69 7.17 -11.18 0.15
CA ARG A 69 7.18 -11.89 1.44
C ARG A 69 7.27 -10.97 2.66
N THR A 70 7.39 -9.66 2.46
CA THR A 70 7.35 -8.71 3.57
C THR A 70 5.96 -8.69 4.19
N GLU A 71 5.88 -8.47 5.51
CA GLU A 71 4.61 -8.40 6.23
C GLU A 71 3.70 -7.30 5.67
N GLU A 72 4.26 -6.15 5.29
CA GLU A 72 3.49 -5.06 4.65
C GLU A 72 2.86 -5.51 3.32
N ARG A 73 3.61 -6.19 2.44
CA ARG A 73 3.06 -6.67 1.16
C ARG A 73 2.04 -7.79 1.33
N ARG A 74 2.22 -8.68 2.31
CA ARG A 74 1.24 -9.70 2.66
C ARG A 74 -0.07 -9.08 3.11
N LEU A 75 0.02 -8.09 4.02
CA LEU A 75 -1.13 -7.35 4.52
C LEU A 75 -1.88 -6.61 3.40
N GLU A 76 -1.17 -5.93 2.50
CA GLU A 76 -1.79 -5.26 1.35
C GLU A 76 -2.56 -6.22 0.44
N ARG A 77 -1.99 -7.40 0.15
CA ARG A 77 -2.68 -8.42 -0.65
C ARG A 77 -3.91 -8.97 0.08
N ALA A 78 -3.80 -9.20 1.39
CA ALA A 78 -4.93 -9.65 2.20
C ALA A 78 -6.08 -8.62 2.19
N LEU A 79 -5.78 -7.32 2.25
CA LEU A 79 -6.78 -6.24 2.17
C LEU A 79 -7.51 -6.22 0.83
N ILE A 80 -6.83 -6.52 -0.28
CA ILE A 80 -7.47 -6.61 -1.61
C ILE A 80 -8.50 -7.74 -1.63
N GLU A 81 -8.12 -8.93 -1.16
CA GLU A 81 -9.02 -10.09 -1.13
C GLU A 81 -10.19 -9.87 -0.15
N GLU A 82 -9.91 -9.24 0.98
CA GLU A 82 -10.95 -8.86 1.94
C GLU A 82 -11.93 -7.86 1.35
N TYR A 83 -11.45 -6.83 0.65
CA TYR A 83 -12.31 -5.88 -0.04
C TYR A 83 -13.23 -6.58 -1.03
N ARG A 84 -12.71 -7.52 -1.85
CA ARG A 84 -13.53 -8.31 -2.79
C ARG A 84 -14.64 -9.07 -2.08
N ARG A 85 -14.32 -9.80 -1.00
CA ARG A 85 -15.32 -10.53 -0.20
C ARG A 85 -16.37 -9.61 0.44
N ASN A 86 -15.95 -8.43 0.89
CA ASN A 86 -16.86 -7.44 1.45
C ASN A 86 -17.81 -6.91 0.38
N MET A 87 -17.34 -6.69 -0.85
CA MET A 87 -18.17 -6.25 -1.97
C MET A 87 -19.16 -7.34 -2.42
N GLU A 88 -18.75 -8.61 -2.43
CA GLU A 88 -19.68 -9.72 -2.65
C GLU A 88 -20.78 -9.77 -1.58
N THR A 89 -20.40 -9.59 -0.31
CA THR A 89 -21.35 -9.52 0.81
C THR A 89 -22.31 -8.33 0.67
N ALA A 90 -21.79 -7.16 0.30
CA ALA A 90 -22.59 -5.96 0.08
C ALA A 90 -23.57 -6.12 -1.08
N ALA A 91 -23.11 -6.66 -2.21
CA ALA A 91 -23.94 -6.92 -3.37
C ALA A 91 -25.09 -7.89 -3.05
N ALA A 92 -24.81 -8.94 -2.25
CA ALA A 92 -25.83 -9.92 -1.84
C ALA A 92 -26.87 -9.38 -0.84
N ALA A 93 -26.60 -8.24 -0.19
CA ALA A 93 -27.48 -7.59 0.77
C ALA A 93 -28.03 -6.25 0.24
N LEU A 94 -27.83 -5.94 -1.03
CA LEU A 94 -28.14 -4.63 -1.60
C LEU A 94 -29.64 -4.46 -1.81
N THR A 95 -30.21 -3.50 -1.09
CA THR A 95 -31.59 -3.03 -1.19
C THR A 95 -31.58 -1.51 -1.14
N ARG A 96 -32.75 -0.86 -1.28
CA ARG A 96 -32.85 0.59 -1.11
C ARG A 96 -32.43 1.03 0.30
N ASP A 97 -32.75 0.24 1.31
CA ASP A 97 -32.47 0.57 2.72
C ASP A 97 -31.00 0.31 3.11
N THR A 98 -30.31 -0.59 2.41
CA THR A 98 -28.90 -0.91 2.69
C THR A 98 -27.91 -0.19 1.78
N LEU A 99 -28.40 0.55 0.78
CA LEU A 99 -27.58 1.23 -0.23
C LEU A 99 -26.50 2.12 0.40
N ASP A 100 -26.87 2.97 1.36
CA ASP A 100 -25.93 3.88 2.02
C ASP A 100 -24.85 3.14 2.80
N THR A 101 -25.22 2.04 3.46
CA THR A 101 -24.28 1.20 4.21
C THR A 101 -23.31 0.48 3.26
N ALA A 102 -23.80 0.02 2.11
CA ALA A 102 -22.97 -0.60 1.08
C ALA A 102 -21.99 0.41 0.45
N ILE A 103 -22.44 1.64 0.18
CA ILE A 103 -21.58 2.73 -0.31
C ILE A 103 -20.50 3.06 0.72
N GLU A 104 -20.87 3.17 2.00
CA GLU A 104 -19.90 3.46 3.06
C GLU A 104 -18.84 2.35 3.16
N LEU A 105 -19.26 1.07 3.11
CA LEU A 105 -18.35 -0.07 3.11
C LEU A 105 -17.39 -0.05 1.92
N ALA A 106 -17.88 0.34 0.73
CA ALA A 106 -17.07 0.46 -0.48
C ALA A 106 -16.03 1.59 -0.41
N ARG A 107 -16.30 2.65 0.37
CA ARG A 107 -15.41 3.82 0.53
C ARG A 107 -14.31 3.62 1.57
N LEU A 108 -14.41 2.63 2.45
CA LEU A 108 -13.40 2.38 3.51
C LEU A 108 -11.93 2.34 3.03
N PRO A 109 -11.59 1.77 1.86
CA PRO A 109 -10.19 1.77 1.39
C PRO A 109 -9.61 3.18 1.22
N GLU A 110 -10.45 4.19 0.97
CA GLU A 110 -10.03 5.59 0.80
C GLU A 110 -9.49 6.21 2.10
N GLU A 111 -9.89 5.65 3.25
CA GLU A 111 -9.44 6.07 4.58
C GLU A 111 -8.07 5.47 4.94
N ILE A 112 -7.66 4.39 4.27
CA ILE A 112 -6.39 3.70 4.53
C ILE A 112 -5.25 4.45 3.85
N ARG A 113 -4.66 5.41 4.57
CA ARG A 113 -3.60 6.31 4.06
C ARG A 113 -2.32 6.24 4.89
N GLY A 114 -1.24 6.78 4.32
CA GLY A 114 0.07 6.89 4.96
C GLY A 114 0.97 5.67 4.72
N PHE A 115 2.08 5.61 5.47
CA PHE A 115 3.12 4.59 5.35
C PHE A 115 3.49 4.01 6.71
N GLY A 116 3.97 2.77 6.72
CA GLY A 116 4.47 2.09 7.92
C GLY A 116 3.48 2.14 9.09
N PRO A 117 3.88 2.62 10.28
CA PRO A 117 3.02 2.63 11.48
C PRO A 117 1.70 3.40 11.31
N VAL A 118 1.72 4.50 10.54
CA VAL A 118 0.50 5.31 10.30
C VAL A 118 -0.52 4.52 9.50
N LYS A 119 -0.05 3.77 8.50
CA LYS A 119 -0.90 2.90 7.69
C LYS A 119 -1.48 1.75 8.53
N LEU A 120 -0.68 1.13 9.39
CA LEU A 120 -1.14 0.05 10.27
C LEU A 120 -2.24 0.52 11.21
N ALA A 121 -2.06 1.67 11.87
CA ALA A 121 -3.10 2.25 12.74
C ALA A 121 -4.39 2.61 11.97
N SER A 122 -4.25 3.10 10.74
CA SER A 122 -5.40 3.39 9.86
C SER A 122 -6.14 2.11 9.43
N ILE A 123 -5.41 1.02 9.14
CA ILE A 123 -5.99 -0.29 8.84
C ILE A 123 -6.83 -0.81 10.02
N GLU A 124 -6.33 -0.74 11.24
CA GLU A 124 -7.07 -1.22 12.42
C GLU A 124 -8.37 -0.44 12.64
N LYS A 125 -8.35 0.89 12.43
CA LYS A 125 -9.58 1.71 12.46
C LYS A 125 -10.56 1.30 11.36
N ALA A 126 -10.08 1.11 10.14
CA ALA A 126 -10.92 0.69 9.01
C ALA A 126 -11.53 -0.70 9.23
N LYS A 127 -10.78 -1.64 9.85
CA LYS A 127 -11.30 -2.97 10.22
C LYS A 127 -12.47 -2.88 11.20
N ALA A 128 -12.35 -2.07 12.24
CA ALA A 128 -13.43 -1.88 13.20
C ALA A 128 -14.68 -1.29 12.54
N ARG A 129 -14.51 -0.30 11.63
CA ARG A 129 -15.63 0.27 10.89
C ARG A 129 -16.26 -0.73 9.92
N ARG A 130 -15.44 -1.50 9.21
CA ARG A 130 -15.87 -2.58 8.31
C ARG A 130 -16.77 -3.57 9.03
N ASP A 131 -16.34 -4.07 10.19
CA ASP A 131 -17.09 -5.11 10.93
C ASP A 131 -18.47 -4.61 11.35
N HIS A 132 -18.53 -3.36 11.83
CA HIS A 132 -19.79 -2.70 12.15
C HIS A 132 -20.72 -2.54 10.93
N LEU A 133 -20.18 -2.14 9.76
CA LEU A 133 -20.98 -2.01 8.54
C LEU A 133 -21.47 -3.36 8.00
N LEU A 134 -20.61 -4.39 8.03
CA LEU A 134 -21.00 -5.75 7.65
C LEU A 134 -22.10 -6.31 8.56
N GLN A 135 -22.04 -6.01 9.86
CA GLN A 135 -23.10 -6.38 10.80
C GLN A 135 -24.42 -5.70 10.43
N LYS A 136 -24.41 -4.39 10.16
CA LYS A 136 -25.60 -3.64 9.71
C LYS A 136 -26.22 -4.24 8.43
N LEU A 137 -25.40 -4.57 7.44
CA LEU A 137 -25.86 -5.21 6.20
C LEU A 137 -26.52 -6.57 6.45
N ARG A 138 -25.94 -7.38 7.36
CA ARG A 138 -26.49 -8.69 7.73
C ARG A 138 -27.81 -8.56 8.49
N SER A 139 -27.92 -7.62 9.42
CA SER A 139 -29.15 -7.38 10.18
C SER A 139 -30.30 -6.89 9.28
N ALA A 140 -30.02 -6.07 8.28
CA ALA A 140 -31.04 -5.59 7.34
C ALA A 140 -31.53 -6.68 6.36
N LYS A 141 -30.67 -7.67 6.03
CA LYS A 141 -31.05 -8.82 5.20
C LYS A 141 -32.06 -9.75 5.89
N THR A 142 -32.11 -9.74 7.23
CA THR A 142 -33.08 -10.48 8.02
C THR A 142 -34.21 -9.52 8.41
N PRO A 143 -35.24 -9.29 7.57
CA PRO A 143 -36.43 -8.63 8.07
C PRO A 143 -37.03 -9.50 9.19
N ALA A 144 -37.58 -8.82 10.20
CA ALA A 144 -38.26 -9.40 11.34
C ALA A 144 -39.25 -10.50 10.94
N ALA A 145 -38.82 -11.76 10.98
CA ALA A 145 -39.70 -12.91 11.09
C ALA A 145 -40.05 -13.13 12.57
N ALA A 146 -40.68 -12.13 13.20
CA ALA A 146 -41.27 -12.21 14.53
C ALA A 146 -42.02 -10.91 14.85
N ALA A 147 -43.29 -10.84 14.42
CA ALA A 147 -44.41 -10.25 15.16
C ALA A 147 -45.71 -10.65 14.45
#